data_AF-A0A2R7T0X6-F1
#
_entry.id   AF-A0A2R7T0X6-F1
#
_cell.length_a   1.000
_cell.length_b   1.000
_cell.length_c   1.000
_cell.angle_alpha   90.00
_cell.angle_beta   90.00
_cell.angle_gamma   90.00
#
_symmetry.space_group_name_H-M   'P 1'
#
loop_
_entity.id
_entity.type
_entity.pdbx_description
1 polymer ?
#
loop_
_entity_poly.entity_id
_entity_poly.type
_entity_poly.pdbx_seq_one_letter_code
_entity_poly.pdbx_strand_id
1 'polypeptide(L)'
;MSNNKDDGSFYALLAFLVIGGIAFVIWKFGQTFGLDFATSARVLGRLVVVGLAVVASLYFGSDSYGISEYIGFSKIWPLLLGAFWWCCLPALDYKAAQLVPSFLPDASVWWNEWYTKLGVLVGLVGGGYALKRWLDD
;
A
#
# COMPACT_ATOMS: atom_id res chain seq x y z
N MET A 1 -13.00 35.24 32.24
CA MET A 1 -13.58 34.00 31.69
C MET A 1 -12.96 33.79 30.32
N SER A 2 -12.14 32.75 30.14
CA SER A 2 -11.38 32.46 28.92
C SER A 2 -12.28 31.86 27.83
N ASN A 3 -12.17 32.38 26.60
CA ASN A 3 -12.94 31.95 25.42
C ASN A 3 -12.39 30.63 24.85
N ASN A 4 -12.81 29.48 25.37
CA ASN A 4 -12.43 28.16 24.84
C ASN A 4 -13.29 27.72 23.60
N LYS A 5 -14.07 28.63 23.01
CA LYS A 5 -15.02 28.31 21.93
C LYS A 5 -14.45 28.44 20.51
N ASP A 6 -13.41 29.26 20.32
CA ASP A 6 -12.77 29.44 19.00
C ASP A 6 -11.77 28.32 18.67
N ASP A 7 -11.04 27.82 19.67
CA ASP A 7 -10.06 26.77 19.44
C ASP A 7 -10.75 25.48 18.97
N GLY A 8 -11.86 25.10 19.61
CA GLY A 8 -12.62 23.89 19.25
C GLY A 8 -13.24 23.94 17.85
N SER A 9 -13.71 25.10 17.40
CA SER A 9 -14.27 25.28 16.06
C SER A 9 -13.18 25.23 14.99
N PHE A 10 -12.00 25.80 15.28
CA PHE A 10 -10.83 25.72 14.43
C PHE A 10 -10.31 24.28 14.27
N TYR A 11 -10.16 23.53 15.37
CA TYR A 11 -9.75 22.12 15.31
C TYR A 11 -10.79 21.23 14.60
N ALA A 12 -12.09 21.50 14.78
CA ALA A 12 -13.14 20.77 14.07
C ALA A 12 -13.10 21.04 12.56
N LEU A 13 -12.89 22.30 12.15
CA LEU A 13 -12.74 22.67 10.75
C LEU A 13 -11.48 22.05 10.12
N LEU A 14 -10.36 22.06 10.85
CA LEU A 14 -9.12 21.40 10.43
C LEU A 14 -9.35 19.89 10.23
N ALA A 15 -9.99 19.21 11.20
CA ALA A 15 -10.30 17.79 11.09
C ALA A 15 -11.20 17.48 9.88
N PHE A 16 -12.22 18.31 9.64
CA PHE A 16 -13.08 18.16 8.46
C PHE A 16 -12.30 18.33 7.15
N LEU A 17 -11.40 19.31 7.07
CA LEU A 17 -10.56 19.55 5.90
C LEU A 17 -9.61 18.38 5.62
N VAL A 18 -9.01 17.82 6.67
CA VAL A 18 -8.14 16.64 6.57
C VAL A 18 -8.92 15.42 6.10
N ILE A 19 -10.07 15.12 6.73
CA ILE A 19 -10.91 13.97 6.36
C ILE A 19 -11.43 14.14 4.92
N GLY A 20 -11.92 15.34 4.57
CA GLY A 20 -12.39 15.66 3.23
C GLY A 20 -11.27 15.56 2.18
N GLY A 21 -10.06 16.02 2.50
CA GLY A 21 -8.89 15.88 1.65
C GLY A 21 -8.50 14.42 1.41
N ILE A 22 -8.51 13.59 2.46
CA ILE A 22 -8.26 12.14 2.35
C ILE A 22 -9.31 11.48 1.45
N ALA A 23 -10.59 11.78 1.67
CA ALA A 23 -11.67 11.26 0.84
C ALA A 23 -11.54 11.69 -0.63
N PHE A 24 -11.13 12.93 -0.89
CA PHE A 24 -10.89 13.43 -2.25
C PHE A 24 -9.74 12.69 -2.94
N VAL A 25 -8.63 12.43 -2.23
CA VAL A 25 -7.51 11.64 -2.76
C VAL A 25 -7.94 10.21 -3.09
N ILE A 26 -8.69 9.56 -2.19
CA ILE A 26 -9.23 8.21 -2.42
C ILE A 26 -10.13 8.21 -3.66
N TRP A 27 -11.00 9.21 -3.79
CA TRP A 27 -11.90 9.33 -4.92
C TRP A 27 -11.16 9.55 -6.25
N LYS A 28 -10.17 10.45 -6.29
CA LYS A 28 -9.34 10.69 -7.48
C LYS A 28 -8.52 9.48 -7.89
N PHE A 29 -7.95 8.78 -6.91
CA PHE A 29 -7.25 7.51 -7.15
C PHE A 29 -8.20 6.48 -7.78
N GLY A 30 -9.40 6.32 -7.19
CA GLY A 30 -10.43 5.42 -7.73
C GLY A 30 -10.82 5.75 -9.16
N GLN A 31 -11.06 7.03 -9.49
CA GLN A 31 -11.37 7.44 -10.87
C GLN A 31 -10.24 7.12 -11.84
N THR A 32 -8.99 7.33 -11.45
CA THR A 32 -7.82 7.12 -12.32
C THR A 32 -7.64 5.65 -12.66
N PHE A 33 -7.82 4.77 -11.68
CA PHE A 33 -7.66 3.32 -11.86
C PHE A 33 -8.98 2.60 -12.19
N GLY A 34 -10.09 3.33 -12.29
CA GLY A 34 -11.44 2.78 -12.47
C GLY A 34 -11.83 1.80 -11.36
N LEU A 35 -11.50 2.13 -10.11
CA LEU A 35 -11.82 1.37 -8.90
C LEU A 35 -12.97 2.05 -8.15
N ASP A 36 -13.75 1.27 -7.41
CA ASP A 36 -14.72 1.85 -6.48
C ASP A 36 -14.02 2.50 -5.27
N PHE A 37 -14.78 3.29 -4.51
CA PHE A 37 -14.24 4.03 -3.37
C PHE A 37 -13.69 3.08 -2.28
N ALA A 38 -14.35 1.95 -2.03
CA ALA A 38 -13.93 1.01 -0.99
C ALA A 38 -12.63 0.28 -1.36
N THR A 39 -12.48 -0.16 -2.61
CA THR A 39 -11.23 -0.78 -3.07
C THR A 39 -10.09 0.24 -3.07
N SER A 40 -10.37 1.48 -3.53
CA SER A 40 -9.39 2.57 -3.51
C SER A 40 -8.90 2.88 -2.10
N ALA A 41 -9.80 2.94 -1.12
CA ALA A 41 -9.46 3.14 0.28
C ALA A 41 -8.61 1.99 0.84
N ARG A 42 -8.93 0.73 0.47
CA ARG A 42 -8.15 -0.45 0.89
C ARG A 42 -6.73 -0.43 0.33
N VAL A 43 -6.57 -0.10 -0.95
CA VAL A 43 -5.24 -0.02 -1.61
C VAL A 43 -4.42 1.10 -0.98
N LEU A 44 -4.99 2.31 -0.86
CA LEU A 44 -4.31 3.46 -0.27
C LEU A 44 -3.98 3.23 1.21
N GLY A 45 -4.90 2.66 1.99
CA GLY A 45 -4.65 2.32 3.39
C GLY A 45 -3.49 1.35 3.57
N ARG A 46 -3.40 0.31 2.73
CA ARG A 46 -2.24 -0.61 2.72
C ARG A 46 -0.96 0.10 2.30
N LEU A 47 -1.01 0.98 1.28
CA LEU A 47 0.13 1.76 0.84
C LEU A 47 0.65 2.71 1.94
N VAL A 48 -0.22 3.30 2.75
CA VAL A 48 0.20 4.10 3.91
C VAL A 48 0.99 3.25 4.90
N VAL A 49 0.53 2.04 5.21
CA VAL A 49 1.26 1.12 6.12
C VAL A 49 2.63 0.76 5.54
N VAL A 50 2.71 0.45 4.25
CA VAL A 50 4.00 0.17 3.58
C VAL A 50 4.89 1.41 3.56
N GLY A 51 4.34 2.60 3.28
CA GLY A 51 5.05 3.86 3.34
C GLY A 51 5.63 4.15 4.72
N LEU A 52 4.87 3.89 5.79
CA LEU A 52 5.38 3.97 7.16
C LEU A 52 6.52 2.98 7.42
N ALA A 53 6.44 1.76 6.89
CA ALA A 53 7.53 0.78 6.99
C ALA A 53 8.79 1.25 6.24
N VAL A 54 8.64 1.90 5.07
CA VAL A 54 9.76 2.53 4.35
C VAL A 54 10.39 3.64 5.20
N VAL A 55 9.59 4.56 5.71
CA VAL A 55 10.09 5.67 6.55
C VAL A 55 10.78 5.14 7.80
N ALA A 56 10.20 4.14 8.46
CA ALA A 56 10.82 3.47 9.59
C ALA A 56 12.17 2.83 9.20
N SER A 57 12.25 2.17 8.05
CA SER A 57 13.50 1.57 7.58
C SER A 57 14.60 2.56 7.23
N LEU A 58 14.23 3.77 6.80
CA LEU A 58 15.18 4.86 6.54
C LEU A 58 15.63 5.54 7.83
N TYR A 59 14.69 5.78 8.75
CA TYR A 59 14.97 6.49 10.00
C TYR A 59 15.73 5.61 11.01
N PHE A 60 15.23 4.41 11.28
CA PHE A 60 15.84 3.46 12.22
C PHE A 60 16.96 2.63 11.60
N GLY A 61 17.07 2.63 10.27
CA GLY A 61 18.13 1.95 9.54
C GLY A 61 19.44 2.74 9.44
N SER A 62 19.46 4.02 9.80
CA SER A 62 20.70 4.78 9.96
C SER A 62 21.36 4.40 11.29
N ASP A 63 22.70 4.36 11.34
CA ASP A 63 23.57 3.76 12.38
C ASP A 63 23.31 4.14 13.85
N SER A 64 22.34 5.01 14.15
CA SER A 64 22.06 5.51 15.50
C SER A 64 21.43 4.51 16.47
N TYR A 65 20.87 3.38 16.01
CA TYR A 65 20.05 2.51 16.85
C TYR A 65 20.51 1.04 16.98
N GLY A 66 21.61 0.63 16.32
CA GLY A 66 22.12 -0.76 16.39
C GLY A 66 21.22 -1.84 15.75
N ILE A 67 20.03 -1.46 15.24
CA ILE A 67 19.10 -2.28 14.47
C ILE A 67 19.27 -2.10 12.95
N SER A 68 20.22 -1.25 12.53
CA SER A 68 20.57 -1.01 11.12
C SER A 68 20.94 -2.32 10.39
N GLU A 69 21.49 -3.28 11.13
CA GLU A 69 21.84 -4.60 10.62
C GLU A 69 20.61 -5.43 10.18
N TYR A 70 19.41 -5.13 10.69
CA TYR A 70 18.18 -5.89 10.39
C TYR A 70 17.14 -5.09 9.59
N ILE A 71 17.02 -3.78 9.83
CA ILE A 71 15.92 -2.94 9.31
C ILE A 71 16.43 -1.91 8.28
N GLY A 72 17.72 -1.89 7.96
CA GLY A 72 18.26 -0.99 6.95
C GLY A 72 17.56 -1.15 5.60
N PHE A 73 17.17 -0.04 4.97
CA PHE A 73 16.48 -0.03 3.68
C PHE A 73 17.18 -0.87 2.60
N SER A 74 18.52 -0.82 2.55
CA SER A 74 19.35 -1.66 1.66
C SER A 74 19.10 -3.17 1.84
N LYS A 75 18.67 -3.63 3.01
CA LYS A 75 18.42 -5.06 3.30
C LYS A 75 16.98 -5.49 3.07
N ILE A 76 16.02 -4.59 3.25
CA ILE A 76 14.60 -4.92 3.22
C ILE A 76 13.87 -4.40 1.97
N TRP A 77 14.52 -3.67 1.07
CA TRP A 77 13.89 -3.17 -0.16
C TRP A 77 13.21 -4.24 -1.03
N PRO A 78 13.71 -5.49 -1.17
CA PRO A 78 13.01 -6.54 -1.91
C PRO A 78 11.69 -6.94 -1.22
N LEU A 79 11.69 -6.94 0.11
CA LEU A 79 10.50 -7.21 0.92
C LEU A 79 9.48 -6.07 0.82
N LEU A 80 9.95 -4.82 0.79
CA LEU A 80 9.11 -3.64 0.58
C LEU A 80 8.45 -3.65 -0.80
N LEU A 81 9.13 -4.13 -1.85
CA LEU A 81 8.54 -4.37 -3.17
C LEU A 81 7.45 -5.44 -3.12
N GLY A 82 7.68 -6.55 -2.41
CA GLY A 82 6.65 -7.57 -2.18
C GLY A 82 5.44 -7.00 -1.43
N ALA A 83 5.68 -6.15 -0.43
CA ALA A 83 4.62 -5.48 0.31
C ALA A 83 3.85 -4.47 -0.55
N PHE A 84 4.53 -3.77 -1.46
CA PHE A 84 3.88 -2.92 -2.46
C PHE A 84 2.96 -3.74 -3.38
N TRP A 85 3.42 -4.88 -3.88
CA TRP A 85 2.58 -5.79 -4.67
C TRP A 85 1.34 -6.27 -3.88
N TRP A 86 1.51 -6.58 -2.60
CA TRP A 86 0.40 -6.95 -1.71
C TRP A 86 -0.66 -5.84 -1.58
N CYS A 87 -0.26 -4.57 -1.66
CA CYS A 87 -1.18 -3.44 -1.66
C CYS A 87 -2.07 -3.41 -2.91
N CYS A 88 -1.58 -3.91 -4.04
CA CYS A 88 -2.29 -3.92 -5.32
C CYS A 88 -3.32 -5.05 -5.44
N LEU A 89 -3.27 -6.08 -4.59
CA LEU A 89 -4.17 -7.24 -4.70
C LEU A 89 -5.68 -6.89 -4.69
N PRO A 90 -6.20 -5.99 -3.84
CA PRO A 90 -7.61 -5.62 -3.86
C PRO A 90 -8.05 -5.00 -5.19
N ALA A 91 -7.16 -4.26 -5.85
CA ALA A 91 -7.44 -3.68 -7.16
C ALA A 91 -7.53 -4.77 -8.24
N LEU A 92 -6.65 -5.77 -8.18
CA LEU A 92 -6.69 -6.93 -9.06
C LEU A 92 -7.99 -7.72 -8.88
N ASP A 93 -8.39 -7.97 -7.62
CA ASP A 93 -9.65 -8.65 -7.31
C ASP A 93 -10.86 -7.91 -7.86
N TYR A 94 -10.91 -6.59 -7.68
CA TYR A 94 -11.98 -5.76 -8.19
C TYR A 94 -12.07 -5.80 -9.72
N LYS A 95 -10.93 -5.70 -10.42
CA LYS A 95 -10.89 -5.77 -11.89
C LYS A 95 -11.28 -7.15 -12.42
N ALA A 96 -10.88 -8.21 -11.72
CA ALA A 96 -11.23 -9.56 -12.13
C ALA A 96 -12.75 -9.80 -12.00
N ALA A 97 -13.35 -9.33 -10.91
CA ALA A 97 -14.79 -9.41 -10.69
C ALA A 97 -15.61 -8.64 -11.74
N GLN A 98 -15.06 -7.56 -12.33
CA GLN A 98 -15.72 -6.84 -13.43
C GLN A 98 -15.69 -7.60 -14.77
N LEU A 99 -14.71 -8.47 -14.97
CA LEU A 99 -14.52 -9.21 -16.23
C LEU A 99 -15.27 -10.54 -16.25
N VAL A 100 -15.52 -11.12 -15.07
CA VAL A 100 -16.26 -12.38 -14.92
C VAL A 100 -17.77 -12.10 -14.99
N PRO A 101 -18.49 -12.67 -15.97
CA PRO A 101 -19.93 -12.53 -16.04
C PRO A 101 -20.61 -13.21 -14.86
N SER A 102 -21.67 -12.61 -14.31
CA SER A 102 -22.39 -13.12 -13.13
C SER A 102 -23.02 -14.51 -13.29
N PHE A 103 -23.18 -14.99 -14.52
CA PHE A 103 -23.70 -16.32 -14.84
C PHE A 103 -22.63 -17.42 -14.91
N LEU A 104 -21.34 -17.07 -14.75
CA LEU A 104 -20.22 -18.02 -14.66
C LEU A 104 -19.49 -17.84 -13.31
N PRO A 105 -20.09 -18.30 -12.20
CA PRO A 105 -19.54 -18.08 -10.86
C PRO A 105 -18.18 -18.75 -10.62
N ASP A 106 -17.87 -19.82 -11.36
CA ASP A 106 -16.61 -20.56 -11.27
C ASP A 106 -15.55 -20.07 -12.28
N ALA A 107 -15.88 -19.09 -13.12
CA ALA A 107 -14.90 -18.52 -14.03
C ALA A 107 -14.02 -17.53 -13.27
N SER A 108 -12.71 -17.76 -13.32
CA SER A 108 -11.70 -16.88 -12.75
C SER A 108 -10.76 -16.40 -13.84
N VAL A 109 -10.19 -15.21 -13.63
CA VAL A 109 -9.18 -14.69 -14.55
C VAL A 109 -7.82 -15.20 -14.10
N TRP A 110 -7.06 -15.84 -15.01
CA TRP A 110 -5.80 -16.52 -14.69
C TRP A 110 -4.77 -15.64 -13.96
N TRP A 111 -4.77 -14.32 -14.19
CA TRP A 111 -3.88 -13.39 -13.49
C TRP A 111 -4.37 -13.00 -12.09
N ASN A 112 -5.66 -13.20 -11.79
CA ASN A 112 -6.24 -12.97 -10.47
C ASN A 112 -6.17 -14.21 -9.56
N GLU A 113 -5.70 -15.33 -10.10
CA GLU A 113 -5.55 -16.56 -9.36
C GLU A 113 -4.52 -16.45 -8.23
N TRP A 114 -4.76 -17.21 -7.16
CA TRP A 114 -3.93 -17.19 -5.97
C TRP A 114 -2.46 -17.52 -6.29
N TYR A 115 -2.23 -18.47 -7.21
CA TYR A 115 -0.90 -18.89 -7.60
C TYR A 115 -0.18 -17.80 -8.43
N THR A 116 -0.88 -17.01 -9.23
CA THR A 116 -0.27 -15.90 -9.98
C THR A 116 0.09 -14.76 -9.02
N LYS A 117 -0.79 -14.45 -8.07
CA LYS A 117 -0.52 -13.46 -7.02
C LYS A 117 0.69 -13.81 -6.18
N LEU A 118 0.80 -15.08 -5.74
CA LEU A 118 1.97 -15.57 -5.00
C LEU A 118 3.20 -15.70 -5.89
N GLY A 119 3.04 -16.12 -7.15
CA GLY A 119 4.14 -16.24 -8.10
C GLY A 119 4.84 -14.90 -8.34
N VAL A 120 4.08 -13.82 -8.53
CA VAL A 120 4.64 -12.47 -8.65
C VAL A 120 5.29 -12.02 -7.35
N LEU A 121 4.68 -12.32 -6.19
CA LEU A 121 5.27 -11.99 -4.88
C LEU A 121 6.62 -12.68 -4.68
N VAL A 122 6.68 -13.99 -4.93
CA VAL A 122 7.91 -14.78 -4.82
C VAL A 122 8.94 -14.30 -5.84
N GLY A 123 8.51 -13.98 -7.06
CA GLY A 123 9.38 -13.43 -8.10
C GLY A 123 9.98 -12.06 -7.71
N LEU A 124 9.18 -11.16 -7.13
CA LEU A 124 9.63 -9.84 -6.69
C LEU A 124 10.59 -9.95 -5.50
N VAL A 125 10.21 -10.70 -4.46
CA VAL A 125 11.02 -10.83 -3.24
C VAL A 125 12.27 -11.66 -3.52
N GLY A 126 12.09 -12.87 -4.06
CA GLY A 126 13.17 -13.80 -4.38
C GLY A 126 14.08 -13.26 -5.47
N GLY A 127 13.52 -12.72 -6.55
CA GLY A 127 14.28 -12.07 -7.61
C GLY A 127 14.99 -10.81 -7.13
N GLY A 128 14.36 -10.00 -6.28
CA GLY A 128 15.00 -8.82 -5.68
C GLY A 128 16.18 -9.18 -4.78
N TYR A 129 16.08 -10.25 -3.98
CA TYR A 129 17.22 -10.75 -3.19
C TYR A 129 18.31 -11.40 -4.07
N ALA A 130 17.93 -12.13 -5.12
CA ALA A 130 18.89 -12.69 -6.07
C ALA A 130 19.67 -11.60 -6.82
N LEU A 131 18.98 -10.56 -7.28
CA LEU A 131 19.61 -9.40 -7.92
C LEU A 131 20.52 -8.67 -6.95
N LYS A 132 20.07 -8.46 -5.70
CA LYS A 132 20.89 -7.85 -4.67
C LYS A 132 22.19 -8.63 -4.47
N ARG A 133 22.11 -9.96 -4.32
CA ARG A 133 23.29 -10.81 -4.18
C ARG A 133 24.26 -10.67 -5.35
N TRP A 134 23.74 -10.59 -6.58
CA TRP A 134 24.57 -10.41 -7.77
C TRP A 134 25.26 -9.04 -7.85
N LEU A 135 24.69 -8.00 -7.23
CA LEU A 135 25.25 -6.65 -7.20
C LEU A 135 26.26 -6.43 -6.05
N ASP A 136 26.12 -7.20 -4.97
CA ASP A 136 26.99 -7.13 -3.79
C ASP A 136 28.23 -8.06 -3.90
N ASP A 137 28.26 -8.99 -4.87
CA ASP A 137 29.40 -9.85 -5.26
C ASP A 137 30.33 -9.13 -6.27
#